data_AF-A0A1M7QT07-F1
#
_entry.id   AF-A0A1M7QT07-F1
#
_cell.length_a   1.000
_cell.length_b   1.000
_cell.length_c   1.000
_cell.angle_alpha   90.00
_cell.angle_beta   90.00
_cell.angle_gamma   90.00
#
_symmetry.space_group_name_H-M   'P 1'
#
loop_
_entity.id
_entity.type
_entity.pdbx_description
1 polymer ?
#
loop_
_entity_poly.entity_id
_entity_poly.type
_entity_poly.pdbx_seq_one_letter_code
_entity_poly.pdbx_strand_id
1 'polypeptide(L)'
;MTTARDGWDMPISEDQLARLTRDMETAHRDTLPAMRAGAVDLAADIRDTRGGPQGAPRDPGRRRFLTGTGGLAAAMALAACSSSDKQGSGSPSKGAGAAPSPSGSAKSRYTGDLKVVALAVALENQAVGAYQAALAAAKAGKLGTVPPAVATFVTTAMAQHSDHAKAWNSVLTGAGVPAIHDVPLSNQPATLAALGKATTVTDVAKLALQLEDQAAQTYLFATYNVSAAAGVATAASIAPVEAMHAAILHFVLGQYPVPDDFLPVDKAADPALLTV
;
A
#
# COMPACT_ATOMS: atom_id res chain seq x y z
N MET A 1 6.22 25.59 -36.73
CA MET A 1 5.26 24.49 -37.00
C MET A 1 6.07 23.31 -37.47
N THR A 2 6.42 22.42 -36.55
CA THR A 2 7.29 21.28 -36.80
C THR A 2 6.44 20.02 -36.74
N THR A 3 6.57 19.20 -37.77
CA THR A 3 5.76 18.04 -38.09
C THR A 3 5.76 16.99 -36.98
N ALA A 4 4.65 16.83 -36.27
CA ALA A 4 4.38 15.63 -35.48
C ALA A 4 4.16 14.45 -36.45
N ARG A 5 5.17 13.58 -36.56
CA ARG A 5 5.04 12.25 -37.15
C ARG A 5 4.97 11.26 -35.99
N ASP A 6 3.75 10.80 -35.69
CA ASP A 6 3.42 9.57 -34.95
C ASP A 6 4.07 9.34 -33.57
N GLY A 7 4.60 10.38 -32.92
CA GLY A 7 5.17 10.32 -31.57
C GLY A 7 4.20 10.84 -30.52
N TRP A 8 4.09 10.13 -29.39
CA TRP A 8 3.50 10.68 -28.17
C TRP A 8 4.20 12.00 -27.81
N ASP A 9 3.42 13.07 -27.69
CA ASP A 9 3.90 14.37 -27.20
C ASP A 9 3.66 14.43 -25.70
N MET A 10 4.74 14.58 -24.93
CA MET A 10 4.68 14.59 -23.47
C MET A 10 4.03 15.90 -23.01
N PRO A 11 2.87 15.87 -22.33
CA PRO A 11 2.13 17.10 -21.97
C PRO A 11 2.88 18.02 -20.99
N ILE A 12 3.83 17.46 -20.24
CA ILE A 12 4.74 18.17 -19.33
C ILE A 12 6.12 18.31 -19.98
N SER A 13 6.79 19.44 -19.79
CA SER A 13 8.17 19.61 -20.28
C SER A 13 9.16 18.67 -19.58
N GLU A 14 10.23 18.25 -20.28
CA GLU A 14 11.31 17.44 -19.69
C GLU A 14 11.89 18.07 -18.42
N ASP A 15 12.16 19.38 -18.46
CA ASP A 15 12.72 20.10 -17.33
C ASP A 15 11.78 20.11 -16.11
N GLN A 16 10.47 20.22 -16.35
CA GLN A 16 9.48 20.19 -15.28
C GLN A 16 9.35 18.78 -14.69
N LEU A 17 9.31 17.73 -15.52
CA LEU A 17 9.29 16.34 -15.04
C LEU A 17 10.56 16.02 -14.24
N ALA A 18 11.72 16.47 -14.71
CA ALA A 18 12.98 16.30 -13.99
C ALA A 18 13.02 17.06 -12.66
N ARG A 19 12.40 18.25 -12.56
CA ARG A 19 12.23 18.98 -11.29
C ARG A 19 11.35 18.20 -10.32
N LEU A 20 10.15 17.80 -10.74
CA LEU A 20 9.21 17.05 -9.90
C LEU A 20 9.84 15.74 -9.39
N THR A 21 10.60 15.04 -10.24
CA THR A 21 11.32 13.81 -9.85
C THR A 21 12.36 14.08 -8.76
N ARG A 22 13.07 15.22 -8.80
CA ARG A 22 14.03 15.60 -7.75
C ARG A 22 13.35 15.98 -6.44
N ASP A 23 12.21 16.67 -6.53
CA ASP A 23 11.43 17.04 -5.34
C ASP A 23 10.89 15.78 -4.65
N MET A 24 10.38 14.82 -5.43
CA MET A 24 9.96 13.49 -4.97
C MET A 24 11.11 12.70 -4.34
N GLU A 25 12.28 12.66 -4.98
CA GLU A 25 13.47 12.02 -4.40
C GLU A 25 13.92 12.66 -3.09
N THR A 26 13.79 13.99 -2.97
CA THR A 26 14.11 14.71 -1.74
C THR A 26 13.13 14.32 -0.63
N ALA A 27 11.82 14.34 -0.92
CA ALA A 27 10.80 13.92 0.03
C ALA A 27 11.01 12.47 0.51
N HIS A 28 11.30 11.55 -0.41
CA HIS A 28 11.60 10.15 -0.06
C HIS A 28 12.83 10.04 0.85
N ARG A 29 13.93 10.74 0.53
CA ARG A 29 15.13 10.72 1.36
C ARG A 29 14.89 11.27 2.76
N ASP A 30 14.05 12.29 2.89
CA ASP A 30 13.71 12.91 4.17
C ASP A 30 12.84 11.99 5.03
N THR A 31 11.95 11.19 4.43
CA THR A 31 11.08 10.25 5.17
C THR A 31 11.72 8.89 5.41
N LEU A 32 12.71 8.48 4.62
CA LEU A 32 13.34 7.16 4.69
C LEU A 32 13.88 6.78 6.09
N PRO A 33 14.53 7.67 6.86
CA PRO A 33 14.96 7.35 8.22
C PRO A 33 13.79 7.05 9.16
N ALA A 34 12.72 7.84 9.09
CA ALA A 34 11.52 7.66 9.92
C ALA A 34 10.79 6.35 9.55
N MET A 35 10.69 6.04 8.26
CA MET A 35 10.13 4.78 7.79
C MET A 35 10.90 3.58 8.36
N ARG A 36 12.22 3.60 8.29
CA ARG A 36 13.09 2.52 8.81
C ARG A 36 12.98 2.38 10.32
N ALA A 37 12.93 3.49 11.06
CA ALA A 37 12.71 3.47 12.51
C ALA A 37 11.35 2.85 12.85
N GLY A 38 10.27 3.28 12.18
CA GLY A 38 8.93 2.71 12.37
C GLY A 38 8.87 1.22 12.05
N ALA A 39 9.59 0.75 11.03
CA ALA A 39 9.66 -0.67 10.71
C ALA A 39 10.34 -1.50 11.82
N VAL A 40 11.39 -0.97 12.44
CA VAL A 40 12.06 -1.61 13.59
C VAL A 40 11.12 -1.68 14.79
N ASP A 41 10.45 -0.57 15.11
CA ASP A 41 9.50 -0.48 16.21
C ASP A 41 8.32 -1.43 16.00
N LEU A 42 7.78 -1.49 14.78
CA LEU A 42 6.69 -2.40 14.42
C LEU A 42 7.10 -3.87 14.57
N ALA A 43 8.32 -4.22 14.16
CA ALA A 43 8.83 -5.57 14.35
C ALA A 43 8.92 -5.95 15.83
N ALA A 44 9.30 -5.00 16.70
CA ALA A 44 9.32 -5.21 18.14
C ALA A 44 7.89 -5.39 18.71
N ASP A 45 6.96 -4.49 18.37
CA ASP A 45 5.55 -4.58 18.77
C ASP A 45 4.92 -5.94 18.39
N ILE A 46 5.21 -6.43 17.17
CA ILE A 46 4.71 -7.71 16.68
C ILE A 46 5.33 -8.89 17.45
N ARG A 47 6.61 -8.84 17.80
CA ARG A 47 7.25 -9.89 18.62
C ARG A 47 6.65 -9.93 20.02
N ASP A 48 6.46 -8.76 20.64
CA ASP A 48 5.92 -8.66 22.00
C ASP A 48 4.48 -9.18 22.07
N THR A 49 3.66 -8.86 21.05
CA THR A 49 2.28 -9.38 20.95
C THR A 49 2.22 -10.88 20.64
N ARG A 50 3.21 -11.45 19.95
CA ARG A 50 3.29 -12.89 19.67
C ARG A 50 3.89 -13.71 20.81
N GLY A 51 4.80 -13.12 21.59
CA GLY A 51 5.49 -13.77 22.71
C GLY A 51 4.77 -13.64 24.05
N GLY A 52 3.83 -12.71 24.18
CA GLY A 52 3.05 -12.51 25.41
C GLY A 52 2.03 -13.63 25.69
N PRO A 53 1.70 -13.91 26.97
CA PRO A 53 0.64 -14.85 27.30
C PRO A 53 -0.68 -14.41 26.65
N GLN A 54 -1.28 -15.32 25.86
CA GLN A 54 -2.58 -15.11 25.20
C GLN A 54 -3.62 -14.73 26.26
N GLY A 55 -3.97 -13.45 26.35
CA GLY A 55 -4.97 -12.94 27.29
C GLY A 55 -4.52 -11.82 28.23
N ALA A 56 -3.28 -11.34 28.16
CA ALA A 56 -2.92 -10.10 28.86
C ALA A 56 -3.72 -8.91 28.25
N PRO A 57 -4.46 -8.13 29.06
CA PRO A 57 -5.15 -6.94 28.58
C PRO A 57 -4.13 -6.02 27.93
N ARG A 58 -4.36 -5.65 26.66
CA ARG A 58 -3.62 -4.57 26.00
C ARG A 58 -3.71 -3.35 26.90
N ASP A 59 -2.58 -2.77 27.28
CA ASP A 59 -2.56 -1.48 27.96
C ASP A 59 -3.23 -0.45 27.04
N PRO A 60 -4.35 0.19 27.43
CA PRO A 60 -5.03 1.17 26.61
C PRO A 60 -4.25 2.49 26.64
N GLY A 61 -3.04 2.46 26.07
CA GLY A 61 -2.19 3.62 25.88
C GLY A 61 -2.92 4.67 25.06
N ARG A 62 -2.91 5.91 25.58
CA ARG A 62 -3.51 7.16 25.06
C ARG A 62 -5.00 7.40 25.33
N ARG A 63 -5.90 6.40 25.28
CA ARG A 63 -7.34 6.65 25.59
C ARG A 63 -7.62 6.88 27.08
N ARG A 64 -6.71 6.43 27.95
CA ARG A 64 -6.79 6.67 29.40
C ARG A 64 -6.16 7.98 29.86
N PHE A 65 -5.40 8.67 29.01
CA PHE A 65 -4.86 10.00 29.37
C PHE A 65 -5.94 11.08 29.38
N LEU A 66 -7.00 10.93 28.57
CA LEU A 66 -8.16 11.84 28.58
C LEU A 66 -9.25 11.43 29.59
N THR A 67 -9.08 10.31 30.30
CA THR A 67 -10.04 9.83 31.32
C THR A 67 -9.41 9.56 32.69
N GLY A 68 -8.09 9.62 32.81
CA GLY A 68 -7.35 9.42 34.05
C GLY A 68 -6.34 10.54 34.26
N THR A 69 -6.49 11.25 35.37
CA THR A 69 -5.56 12.21 36.01
C THR A 69 -5.47 13.66 35.50
N GLY A 70 -6.41 14.16 34.69
CA GLY A 70 -6.38 15.56 34.20
C GLY A 70 -7.69 16.37 34.15
N GLY A 71 -8.80 15.91 34.78
CA GLY A 71 -10.11 16.58 34.62
C GLY A 71 -11.01 16.51 35.85
N LEU A 72 -10.66 17.25 36.91
CA LEU A 72 -11.63 17.65 37.94
C LEU A 72 -12.40 18.87 37.43
N ALA A 73 -13.49 18.67 36.69
CA ALA A 73 -14.68 19.54 36.63
C ALA A 73 -15.58 19.17 35.43
N ALA A 74 -16.73 18.56 35.72
CA ALA A 74 -18.04 18.77 35.08
C ALA A 74 -18.88 17.48 35.21
N ALA A 75 -19.63 17.41 36.32
CA ALA A 75 -20.73 16.50 36.46
C ALA A 75 -21.91 16.99 35.60
N MET A 76 -22.40 16.15 34.68
CA MET A 76 -23.79 16.20 34.20
C MET A 76 -24.25 14.75 34.01
N ALA A 77 -25.21 14.37 34.83
CA ALA A 77 -25.82 13.06 34.88
C ALA A 77 -26.82 12.89 33.72
N LEU A 78 -26.73 11.78 32.99
CA LEU A 78 -27.86 11.22 32.24
C LEU A 78 -27.86 9.71 32.43
N ALA A 79 -28.59 9.27 33.45
CA ALA A 79 -29.08 7.91 33.56
C ALA A 79 -30.40 7.82 32.79
N ALA A 80 -30.49 6.88 31.85
CA ALA A 80 -31.76 6.32 31.40
C ALA A 80 -31.54 4.85 30.98
N CYS A 81 -32.10 3.97 31.80
CA CYS A 81 -32.19 2.53 31.62
C CYS A 81 -33.39 2.17 30.74
N SER A 82 -33.35 0.99 30.09
CA SER A 82 -34.34 -0.10 30.25
C SER A 82 -34.17 -1.15 29.13
N SER A 83 -33.67 -2.37 29.39
CA SER A 83 -34.39 -3.65 29.70
C SER A 83 -35.42 -4.10 28.66
N SER A 84 -35.64 -5.38 28.28
CA SER A 84 -35.05 -6.73 28.47
C SER A 84 -35.85 -7.71 27.58
N ASP A 85 -35.36 -8.95 27.41
CA ASP A 85 -36.12 -10.21 27.16
C ASP A 85 -36.66 -10.57 25.75
N LYS A 86 -36.15 -11.64 25.11
CA LYS A 86 -36.67 -13.03 25.22
C LYS A 86 -36.08 -14.03 24.21
N GLN A 87 -36.00 -15.25 24.70
CA GLN A 87 -35.56 -16.52 24.12
C GLN A 87 -36.64 -17.16 23.22
N GLY A 88 -36.26 -17.91 22.18
CA GLY A 88 -37.22 -18.67 21.37
C GLY A 88 -36.64 -19.49 20.20
N SER A 89 -36.20 -20.71 20.53
CA SER A 89 -36.37 -21.98 19.79
C SER A 89 -36.36 -22.02 18.25
N GLY A 90 -35.44 -22.82 17.70
CA GLY A 90 -35.35 -23.16 16.29
C GLY A 90 -36.17 -24.36 15.84
N SER A 91 -36.21 -24.54 14.51
CA SER A 91 -36.17 -25.83 13.81
C SER A 91 -35.84 -25.62 12.31
N PRO A 92 -35.28 -26.62 11.61
CA PRO A 92 -34.34 -26.43 10.51
C PRO A 92 -34.98 -26.62 9.13
N SER A 93 -34.55 -25.83 8.13
CA SER A 93 -34.83 -26.09 6.71
C SER A 93 -33.59 -26.63 6.01
N LYS A 94 -33.75 -27.85 5.48
CA LYS A 94 -32.78 -28.59 4.64
C LYS A 94 -32.38 -27.79 3.40
N GLY A 95 -31.09 -27.77 3.09
CA GLY A 95 -30.55 -27.26 1.83
C GLY A 95 -29.22 -27.92 1.48
N ALA A 96 -29.29 -28.86 0.53
CA ALA A 96 -28.25 -29.41 -0.34
C ALA A 96 -26.79 -29.51 0.18
N GLY A 97 -26.33 -30.75 0.33
CA GLY A 97 -24.93 -31.07 0.57
C GLY A 97 -24.03 -30.66 -0.60
N ALA A 98 -23.11 -29.75 -0.32
CA ALA A 98 -21.87 -29.65 -1.08
C ALA A 98 -20.84 -30.54 -0.39
N ALA A 99 -20.19 -31.40 -1.17
CA ALA A 99 -19.09 -32.24 -0.71
C ALA A 99 -17.97 -31.35 -0.12
N PRO A 100 -17.32 -31.74 0.99
CA PRO A 100 -16.16 -31.03 1.48
C PRO A 100 -15.00 -31.27 0.51
N SER A 101 -14.67 -30.26 -0.29
CA SER A 101 -13.35 -30.19 -0.92
C SER A 101 -12.31 -30.14 0.19
N PRO A 102 -11.28 -30.99 0.19
CA PRO A 102 -10.17 -30.88 1.12
C PRO A 102 -9.25 -29.74 0.63
N SER A 103 -9.72 -28.50 0.77
CA SER A 103 -8.81 -27.37 0.87
C SER A 103 -8.28 -27.41 2.29
N GLY A 104 -7.18 -28.14 2.48
CA GLY A 104 -6.29 -27.87 3.60
C GLY A 104 -5.77 -26.45 3.41
N SER A 105 -6.56 -25.46 3.85
CA SER A 105 -6.12 -24.08 3.93
C SER A 105 -4.99 -24.09 4.96
N ALA A 106 -3.75 -24.16 4.48
CA ALA A 106 -2.62 -23.78 5.29
C ALA A 106 -2.99 -22.41 5.87
N LYS A 107 -3.09 -22.31 7.21
CA LYS A 107 -3.35 -21.03 7.86
C LYS A 107 -2.27 -20.08 7.35
N SER A 108 -2.65 -19.00 6.67
CA SER A 108 -1.68 -18.01 6.16
C SER A 108 -0.73 -17.66 7.30
N ARG A 109 0.57 -17.71 7.00
CA ARG A 109 1.61 -17.46 8.01
C ARG A 109 1.64 -15.99 8.43
N TYR A 110 1.01 -15.13 7.63
CA TYR A 110 0.85 -13.71 7.85
C TYR A 110 -0.57 -13.45 8.37
N THR A 111 -0.68 -13.04 9.64
CA THR A 111 -1.97 -12.79 10.31
C THR A 111 -1.95 -11.44 11.01
N GLY A 112 -3.13 -10.84 11.20
CA GLY A 112 -3.25 -9.50 11.78
C GLY A 112 -2.44 -8.47 10.99
N ASP A 113 -1.72 -7.59 11.70
CA ASP A 113 -0.88 -6.54 11.10
C ASP A 113 0.19 -7.12 10.15
N LEU A 114 0.70 -8.33 10.40
CA LEU A 114 1.67 -8.96 9.48
C LEU A 114 1.07 -9.31 8.12
N LYS A 115 -0.24 -9.52 8.04
CA LYS A 115 -0.92 -9.73 6.75
C LYS A 115 -0.88 -8.44 5.92
N VAL A 116 -1.05 -7.29 6.56
CA VAL A 116 -0.96 -5.97 5.91
C VAL A 116 0.49 -5.69 5.49
N VAL A 117 1.47 -5.98 6.35
CA VAL A 117 2.90 -5.84 6.01
C VAL A 117 3.27 -6.74 4.84
N ALA A 118 2.83 -8.00 4.83
CA ALA A 118 3.10 -8.93 3.74
C ALA A 118 2.46 -8.48 2.42
N LEU A 119 1.23 -7.98 2.48
CA LEU A 119 0.55 -7.37 1.33
C LEU A 119 1.34 -6.16 0.82
N ALA A 120 1.81 -5.27 1.70
CA ALA A 120 2.61 -4.12 1.33
C ALA A 120 3.90 -4.53 0.59
N VAL A 121 4.67 -5.50 1.13
CA VAL A 121 5.86 -6.02 0.42
C VAL A 121 5.51 -6.53 -0.98
N ALA A 122 4.41 -7.28 -1.11
CA ALA A 122 4.01 -7.84 -2.39
C ALA A 122 3.59 -6.76 -3.41
N LEU A 123 2.93 -5.69 -2.95
CA LEU A 123 2.60 -4.51 -3.78
C LEU A 123 3.85 -3.76 -4.22
N GLU A 124 4.81 -3.55 -3.32
CA GLU A 124 6.08 -2.91 -3.67
C GLU A 124 6.87 -3.73 -4.69
N ASN A 125 6.95 -5.05 -4.50
CA ASN A 125 7.58 -5.94 -5.48
C ASN A 125 6.84 -5.92 -6.83
N GLN A 126 5.50 -5.78 -6.84
CA GLN A 126 4.71 -5.62 -8.06
C GLN A 126 5.09 -4.34 -8.81
N ALA A 127 5.20 -3.21 -8.10
CA ALA A 127 5.59 -1.93 -8.67
C ALA A 127 7.03 -1.98 -9.22
N VAL A 128 7.99 -2.51 -8.45
CA VAL A 128 9.38 -2.72 -8.91
C VAL A 128 9.41 -3.53 -10.21
N GLY A 129 8.70 -4.67 -10.25
CA GLY A 129 8.64 -5.52 -11.43
C GLY A 129 8.03 -4.81 -12.64
N ALA A 130 6.95 -4.04 -12.43
CA ALA A 130 6.29 -3.27 -13.49
C ALA A 130 7.21 -2.19 -14.08
N TYR A 131 7.87 -1.38 -13.24
CA TYR A 131 8.82 -0.37 -13.69
C TYR A 131 10.05 -0.98 -14.38
N GLN A 132 10.58 -2.08 -13.86
CA GLN A 132 11.71 -2.78 -14.48
C GLN A 132 11.34 -3.26 -15.89
N ALA A 133 10.16 -3.84 -16.06
CA ALA A 133 9.69 -4.30 -17.36
C ALA A 133 9.33 -3.15 -18.30
N ALA A 134 8.83 -2.01 -17.80
CA ALA A 134 8.66 -0.79 -18.60
C ALA A 134 10.01 -0.25 -19.12
N LEU A 135 11.05 -0.20 -18.29
CA LEU A 135 12.41 0.16 -18.70
C LEU A 135 12.97 -0.81 -19.75
N ALA A 136 12.73 -2.11 -19.59
CA ALA A 136 13.16 -3.11 -20.56
C ALA A 136 12.44 -2.93 -21.90
N ALA A 137 11.13 -2.65 -21.89
CA ALA A 137 10.35 -2.37 -23.09
C ALA A 137 10.83 -1.09 -23.79
N ALA A 138 11.11 -0.02 -23.04
CA ALA A 138 11.70 1.21 -23.55
C ALA A 138 13.05 0.97 -24.23
N LYS A 139 13.97 0.26 -23.57
CA LYS A 139 15.29 -0.10 -24.12
C LYS A 139 15.20 -0.95 -25.38
N ALA A 140 14.18 -1.80 -25.47
CA ALA A 140 13.90 -2.62 -26.65
C ALA A 140 13.18 -1.85 -27.77
N GLY A 141 12.90 -0.55 -27.60
CA GLY A 141 12.19 0.28 -28.58
C GLY A 141 10.69 -0.01 -28.70
N LYS A 142 10.12 -0.84 -27.80
CA LYS A 142 8.72 -1.28 -27.88
C LYS A 142 7.71 -0.17 -27.57
N LEU A 143 8.15 0.89 -26.91
CA LEU A 143 7.30 2.02 -26.48
C LEU A 143 7.44 3.25 -27.39
N GLY A 144 8.20 3.14 -28.49
CA GLY A 144 8.63 4.28 -29.30
C GLY A 144 9.73 5.10 -28.61
N THR A 145 9.82 6.38 -28.98
CA THR A 145 10.78 7.31 -28.36
C THR A 145 10.35 7.61 -26.92
N VAL A 146 11.21 7.30 -25.96
CA VAL A 146 10.98 7.60 -24.54
C VAL A 146 11.82 8.81 -24.14
N PRO A 147 11.20 9.91 -23.68
CA PRO A 147 11.94 11.08 -23.19
C PRO A 147 12.86 10.72 -22.01
N PRO A 148 14.13 11.18 -21.98
CA PRO A 148 15.05 10.94 -20.87
C PRO A 148 14.49 11.27 -19.48
N ALA A 149 13.66 12.31 -19.36
CA ALA A 149 13.03 12.67 -18.09
C ALA A 149 12.07 11.57 -17.58
N VAL A 150 11.36 10.87 -18.47
CA VAL A 150 10.49 9.73 -18.12
C VAL A 150 11.33 8.55 -17.63
N ALA A 151 12.44 8.23 -18.31
CA ALA A 151 13.33 7.16 -17.88
C ALA A 151 13.95 7.45 -16.50
N THR A 152 14.25 8.73 -16.22
CA THR A 152 14.74 9.18 -14.91
C THR A 152 13.67 8.97 -13.83
N PHE A 153 12.45 9.47 -14.05
CA PHE A 153 11.33 9.28 -13.13
C PHE A 153 11.10 7.80 -12.81
N VAL A 154 10.98 6.95 -13.84
CA VAL A 154 10.77 5.51 -13.68
C VAL A 154 11.88 4.84 -12.89
N THR A 155 13.14 5.21 -13.15
CA THR A 155 14.29 4.64 -12.43
C THR A 155 14.29 5.07 -10.96
N THR A 156 13.92 6.33 -10.69
CA THR A 156 13.78 6.85 -9.33
C THR A 156 12.65 6.14 -8.59
N ALA A 157 11.42 6.13 -9.11
CA ALA A 157 10.27 5.48 -8.47
C ALA A 157 10.54 3.99 -8.18
N MET A 158 11.12 3.25 -9.14
CA MET A 158 11.53 1.85 -8.93
C MET A 158 12.50 1.66 -7.76
N ALA A 159 13.45 2.58 -7.58
CA ALA A 159 14.39 2.54 -6.46
C ALA A 159 13.69 2.84 -5.13
N GLN A 160 12.70 3.75 -5.12
CA GLN A 160 11.92 4.09 -3.94
C GLN A 160 11.04 2.91 -3.49
N HIS A 161 10.29 2.28 -4.40
CA HIS A 161 9.57 1.04 -4.11
C HIS A 161 10.49 -0.07 -3.60
N SER A 162 11.70 -0.19 -4.15
CA SER A 162 12.69 -1.17 -3.67
C SER A 162 13.10 -0.89 -2.22
N ASP A 163 13.16 0.37 -1.80
CA ASP A 163 13.46 0.74 -0.42
C ASP A 163 12.27 0.53 0.51
N HIS A 164 11.04 0.79 0.04
CA HIS A 164 9.81 0.49 0.78
C HIS A 164 9.66 -1.02 0.99
N ALA A 165 9.85 -1.84 -0.06
CA ALA A 165 9.85 -3.29 0.02
C ALA A 165 10.84 -3.81 1.07
N LYS A 166 12.06 -3.25 1.11
CA LYS A 166 13.07 -3.60 2.13
C LYS A 166 12.62 -3.22 3.53
N ALA A 167 12.03 -2.04 3.72
CA ALA A 167 11.55 -1.60 5.02
C ALA A 167 10.45 -2.52 5.54
N TRP A 168 9.46 -2.85 4.72
CA TRP A 168 8.41 -3.79 5.11
C TRP A 168 8.93 -5.22 5.32
N ASN A 169 9.87 -5.69 4.48
CA ASN A 169 10.51 -6.99 4.70
C ASN A 169 11.33 -7.04 6.00
N SER A 170 11.90 -5.91 6.45
CA SER A 170 12.58 -5.86 7.74
C SER A 170 11.62 -6.09 8.91
N VAL A 171 10.34 -5.71 8.76
CA VAL A 171 9.29 -6.03 9.72
C VAL A 171 9.00 -7.53 9.73
N LEU A 172 8.83 -8.14 8.55
CA LEU A 172 8.56 -9.58 8.43
C LEU A 172 9.67 -10.41 9.08
N THR A 173 10.91 -10.16 8.68
CA THR A 173 12.09 -10.87 9.19
C THR A 173 12.32 -10.58 10.67
N GLY A 174 12.14 -9.34 11.11
CA GLY A 174 12.19 -8.97 12.53
C GLY A 174 11.12 -9.67 13.36
N ALA A 175 9.93 -9.92 12.81
CA ALA A 175 8.86 -10.68 13.44
C ALA A 175 9.04 -12.21 13.38
N GLY A 176 10.18 -12.68 12.85
CA GLY A 176 10.53 -14.11 12.76
C GLY A 176 9.78 -14.87 11.66
N VAL A 177 9.19 -14.17 10.69
CA VAL A 177 8.57 -14.78 9.50
C VAL A 177 9.41 -14.51 8.25
N PRO A 178 9.30 -15.34 7.19
CA PRO A 178 10.09 -15.14 5.99
C PRO A 178 9.83 -13.80 5.32
N ALA A 179 10.87 -13.25 4.69
CA ALA A 179 10.73 -12.15 3.74
C ALA A 179 9.97 -12.62 2.48
N ILE A 180 9.36 -11.66 1.77
CA ILE A 180 8.72 -11.85 0.48
C ILE A 180 9.58 -11.17 -0.59
N HIS A 181 10.01 -11.94 -1.58
CA HIS A 181 10.85 -11.47 -2.69
C HIS A 181 10.16 -11.57 -4.05
N ASP A 182 9.05 -12.31 -4.12
CA ASP A 182 8.20 -12.48 -5.28
C ASP A 182 6.96 -11.56 -5.18
N VAL A 183 6.00 -11.76 -6.09
CA VAL A 183 4.74 -11.01 -6.13
C VAL A 183 3.57 -11.98 -5.91
N PRO A 184 3.32 -12.43 -4.66
CA PRO A 184 2.26 -13.38 -4.33
C PRO A 184 0.89 -12.69 -4.28
N LEU A 185 0.49 -12.06 -5.39
CA LEU A 185 -0.78 -11.37 -5.55
C LEU A 185 -1.64 -12.06 -6.60
N SER A 186 -2.91 -12.31 -6.28
CA SER A 186 -3.86 -12.92 -7.21
C SER A 186 -4.13 -12.07 -8.46
N ASN A 187 -3.92 -10.74 -8.40
CA ASN A 187 -4.04 -9.82 -9.53
C ASN A 187 -2.77 -9.77 -10.41
N GLN A 188 -1.65 -10.37 -10.01
CA GLN A 188 -0.38 -10.27 -10.73
C GLN A 188 -0.45 -10.75 -12.19
N PRO A 189 -1.14 -11.86 -12.53
CA PRO A 189 -1.30 -12.27 -13.92
C PRO A 189 -1.97 -11.20 -14.80
N ALA A 190 -2.94 -10.45 -14.24
CA ALA A 190 -3.61 -9.38 -14.97
C ALA A 190 -2.67 -8.19 -15.21
N THR A 191 -1.87 -7.81 -14.21
CA THR A 191 -0.82 -6.78 -14.34
C THR A 191 0.19 -7.14 -15.42
N LEU A 192 0.68 -8.38 -15.42
CA LEU A 192 1.61 -8.88 -16.45
C LEU A 192 0.98 -8.89 -17.85
N ALA A 193 -0.29 -9.28 -17.96
CA ALA A 193 -1.01 -9.27 -19.22
C ALA A 193 -1.23 -7.84 -19.76
N ALA A 194 -1.54 -6.88 -18.89
CA ALA A 194 -1.66 -5.46 -19.27
C ALA A 194 -0.31 -4.92 -19.77
N LEU A 195 0.78 -5.21 -19.05
CA LEU A 195 2.12 -4.78 -19.43
C LEU A 195 2.57 -5.39 -20.76
N GLY A 196 2.26 -6.66 -21.01
CA GLY A 196 2.57 -7.33 -22.27
C GLY A 196 1.81 -6.78 -23.49
N LYS A 197 0.68 -6.10 -23.27
CA LYS A 197 -0.11 -5.43 -24.31
C LYS A 197 0.29 -3.98 -24.54
N ALA A 198 1.03 -3.36 -23.63
CA ALA A 198 1.42 -1.97 -23.73
C ALA A 198 2.42 -1.75 -24.88
N THR A 199 2.12 -0.83 -25.78
CA THR A 199 2.97 -0.51 -26.95
C THR A 199 3.38 0.95 -27.00
N THR A 200 2.91 1.76 -26.04
CA THR A 200 3.23 3.19 -25.96
C THR A 200 3.64 3.58 -24.55
N VAL A 201 4.33 4.71 -24.41
CA VAL A 201 4.60 5.33 -23.10
C VAL A 201 3.30 5.63 -22.35
N THR A 202 2.25 6.03 -23.05
CA THR A 202 0.93 6.28 -22.44
C THR A 202 0.33 5.01 -21.83
N ASP A 203 0.43 3.86 -22.50
CA ASP A 203 -0.13 2.60 -21.98
C ASP A 203 0.56 2.16 -20.70
N VAL A 204 1.90 2.21 -20.67
CA VAL A 204 2.66 1.86 -19.46
C VAL A 204 2.45 2.89 -18.35
N ALA A 205 2.31 4.18 -18.67
CA ALA A 205 2.05 5.22 -17.67
C ALA A 205 0.65 5.08 -17.04
N LYS A 206 -0.36 4.67 -17.80
CA LYS A 206 -1.70 4.35 -17.25
C LYS A 206 -1.65 3.15 -16.32
N LEU A 207 -0.92 2.09 -16.69
CA LEU A 207 -0.74 0.93 -15.83
C LEU A 207 0.02 1.30 -14.56
N ALA A 208 1.11 2.06 -14.67
CA ALA A 208 1.85 2.55 -13.52
C ALA A 208 0.92 3.37 -12.59
N LEU A 209 0.14 4.30 -13.14
CA LEU A 209 -0.77 5.13 -12.34
C LEU A 209 -1.77 4.28 -11.56
N GLN A 210 -2.30 3.22 -12.15
CA GLN A 210 -3.19 2.29 -11.44
C GLN A 210 -2.51 1.60 -10.26
N LEU A 211 -1.23 1.24 -10.41
CA LEU A 211 -0.44 0.63 -9.34
C LEU A 211 -0.10 1.63 -8.24
N GLU A 212 0.31 2.86 -8.59
CA GLU A 212 0.59 3.94 -7.63
C GLU A 212 -0.65 4.34 -6.85
N ASP A 213 -1.80 4.48 -7.52
CA ASP A 213 -3.07 4.74 -6.87
C ASP A 213 -3.39 3.63 -5.87
N GLN A 214 -3.27 2.36 -6.27
CA GLN A 214 -3.52 1.23 -5.38
C GLN A 214 -2.58 1.26 -4.18
N ALA A 215 -1.28 1.52 -4.37
CA ALA A 215 -0.28 1.59 -3.31
C ALA A 215 -0.56 2.76 -2.35
N ALA A 216 -0.67 3.99 -2.86
CA ALA A 216 -0.95 5.19 -2.08
C ALA A 216 -2.22 5.05 -1.22
N GLN A 217 -3.30 4.57 -1.83
CA GLN A 217 -4.56 4.36 -1.13
C GLN A 217 -4.50 3.21 -0.13
N THR A 218 -3.72 2.15 -0.41
CA THR A 218 -3.48 1.06 0.55
C THR A 218 -2.75 1.56 1.79
N TYR A 219 -1.74 2.42 1.63
CA TYR A 219 -1.02 2.97 2.76
C TYR A 219 -1.86 3.94 3.57
N LEU A 220 -2.64 4.79 2.90
CA LEU A 220 -3.61 5.63 3.59
C LEU A 220 -4.61 4.77 4.39
N PHE A 221 -5.18 3.74 3.77
CA PHE A 221 -6.06 2.79 4.45
C PHE A 221 -5.37 2.15 5.67
N ALA A 222 -4.11 1.74 5.54
CA ALA A 222 -3.34 1.16 6.63
C ALA A 222 -3.18 2.12 7.82
N THR A 223 -3.06 3.42 7.60
CA THR A 223 -2.99 4.41 8.70
C THR A 223 -4.22 4.42 9.61
N TYR A 224 -5.38 3.98 9.10
CA TYR A 224 -6.64 3.92 9.86
C TYR A 224 -6.96 2.52 10.41
N ASN A 225 -6.39 1.47 9.84
CA ASN A 225 -6.85 0.09 10.06
C ASN A 225 -5.79 -0.82 10.71
N VAL A 226 -4.51 -0.45 10.70
CA VAL A 226 -3.47 -1.18 11.42
C VAL A 226 -3.54 -0.88 12.92
N SER A 227 -3.37 -1.90 13.76
CA SER A 227 -3.49 -1.75 15.21
C SER A 227 -2.22 -1.18 15.86
N ALA A 228 -1.05 -1.57 15.37
CA ALA A 228 0.22 -1.09 15.88
C ALA A 228 0.50 0.37 15.48
N ALA A 229 0.82 1.21 16.46
CA ALA A 229 1.14 2.62 16.23
C ALA A 229 2.37 2.79 15.32
N ALA A 230 3.37 1.91 15.47
CA ALA A 230 4.53 1.90 14.59
C ALA A 230 4.16 1.56 13.14
N GLY A 231 3.17 0.68 12.91
CA GLY A 231 2.69 0.37 11.58
C GLY A 231 1.91 1.51 10.92
N VAL A 232 1.14 2.24 11.71
CA VAL A 232 0.52 3.51 11.27
C VAL A 232 1.61 4.51 10.87
N ALA A 233 2.65 4.68 11.69
CA ALA A 233 3.75 5.60 11.40
C ALA A 233 4.54 5.21 10.14
N THR A 234 4.85 3.92 9.96
CA THR A 234 5.52 3.44 8.74
C THR A 234 4.66 3.68 7.51
N ALA A 235 3.38 3.32 7.53
CA ALA A 235 2.47 3.58 6.42
C ALA A 235 2.36 5.09 6.11
N ALA A 236 2.24 5.92 7.14
CA ALA A 236 2.17 7.38 6.99
C ALA A 236 3.46 8.01 6.44
N SER A 237 4.62 7.36 6.59
CA SER A 237 5.88 7.81 6.00
C SER A 237 6.04 7.47 4.51
N ILE A 238 5.27 6.49 4.03
CA ILE A 238 5.32 5.98 2.65
C ILE A 238 4.20 6.60 1.80
N ALA A 239 2.97 6.67 2.32
CA ALA A 239 1.80 7.14 1.58
C ALA A 239 2.00 8.47 0.82
N PRO A 240 2.69 9.50 1.38
CA PRO A 240 2.92 10.74 0.65
C PRO A 240 3.82 10.56 -0.59
N VAL A 241 4.82 9.68 -0.53
CA VAL A 241 5.74 9.42 -1.65
C VAL A 241 5.00 8.70 -2.78
N GLU A 242 4.19 7.71 -2.45
CA GLU A 242 3.33 7.00 -3.40
C GLU A 242 2.33 7.94 -4.07
N ALA A 243 1.74 8.87 -3.30
CA ALA A 243 0.87 9.90 -3.87
C ALA A 243 1.64 10.85 -4.82
N MET A 244 2.92 11.13 -4.57
CA MET A 244 3.76 11.90 -5.50
C MET A 244 4.07 11.13 -6.78
N HIS A 245 4.26 9.80 -6.72
CA HIS A 245 4.38 8.98 -7.93
C HIS A 245 3.14 9.12 -8.81
N ALA A 246 1.94 8.93 -8.23
CA ALA A 246 0.67 9.07 -8.92
C ALA A 246 0.49 10.48 -9.52
N ALA A 247 0.80 11.53 -8.75
CA ALA A 247 0.69 12.91 -9.21
C ALA A 247 1.61 13.23 -10.41
N ILE A 248 2.84 12.70 -10.40
CA ILE A 248 3.76 12.85 -11.53
C ILE A 248 3.26 12.09 -12.75
N LEU A 249 2.70 10.89 -12.57
CA LEU A 249 2.10 10.13 -13.67
C LEU A 249 0.88 10.82 -14.27
N HIS A 250 0.06 11.50 -13.46
CA HIS A 250 -1.00 12.38 -13.97
C HIS A 250 -0.43 13.48 -14.87
N PHE A 251 0.66 14.16 -14.47
CA PHE A 251 1.32 15.13 -15.35
C PHE A 251 1.84 14.51 -16.66
N VAL A 252 2.46 13.33 -16.59
CA VAL A 252 2.91 12.57 -17.77
C VAL A 252 1.73 12.23 -18.70
N LEU A 253 0.55 11.97 -18.14
CA LEU A 253 -0.67 11.68 -18.89
C LEU A 253 -1.45 12.94 -19.31
N GLY A 254 -0.97 14.14 -19.00
CA GLY A 254 -1.66 15.40 -19.31
C GLY A 254 -2.94 15.62 -18.50
N GLN A 255 -2.99 15.03 -17.30
CA GLN A 255 -4.12 15.10 -16.38
C GLN A 255 -3.81 16.07 -15.23
N TYR A 256 -4.84 16.51 -14.53
CA TYR A 256 -4.67 17.27 -13.30
C TYR A 256 -3.99 16.40 -12.24
N PRO A 257 -2.91 16.86 -11.58
CA PRO A 257 -2.04 16.01 -10.76
C PRO A 257 -2.67 15.46 -9.48
N VAL A 258 -3.71 16.13 -8.97
CA VAL A 258 -4.40 15.74 -7.72
C VAL A 258 -5.90 15.80 -7.99
N PRO A 259 -6.48 14.79 -8.67
CA PRO A 259 -7.86 14.86 -9.17
C PRO A 259 -8.92 14.94 -8.07
N ASP A 260 -8.60 14.48 -6.86
CA ASP A 260 -9.46 14.49 -5.70
C ASP A 260 -8.89 15.40 -4.60
N ASP A 261 -9.76 16.14 -3.88
CA ASP A 261 -9.33 17.04 -2.79
C ASP A 261 -8.57 16.31 -1.68
N PHE A 262 -8.89 15.03 -1.48
CA PHE A 262 -8.24 14.13 -0.54
C PHE A 262 -7.96 12.79 -1.22
N LEU A 263 -6.81 12.18 -0.89
CA LEU A 263 -6.51 10.83 -1.33
C LEU A 263 -7.60 9.86 -0.82
N PRO A 264 -8.30 9.12 -1.70
CA PRO A 264 -9.35 8.21 -1.28
C PRO A 264 -8.78 6.85 -0.84
N VAL A 265 -9.64 5.87 -0.57
CA VAL A 265 -9.24 4.50 -0.17
C VAL A 265 -10.01 3.42 -0.94
N ASP A 266 -10.73 3.78 -2.00
CA ASP A 266 -11.57 2.88 -2.80
C ASP A 266 -10.78 1.86 -3.63
N LYS A 267 -9.52 2.19 -3.95
CA LYS A 267 -8.55 1.31 -4.61
C LYS A 267 -7.58 0.66 -3.63
N ALA A 268 -7.76 0.80 -2.32
CA ALA A 268 -6.91 0.10 -1.35
C ALA A 268 -6.97 -1.42 -1.57
N ALA A 269 -5.81 -2.07 -1.58
CA ALA A 269 -5.69 -3.49 -1.80
C ALA A 269 -6.34 -4.28 -0.64
N ASP A 270 -7.25 -5.19 -0.98
CA ASP A 270 -7.80 -6.14 0.00
C ASP A 270 -6.69 -7.13 0.42
N PRO A 271 -6.49 -7.39 1.73
CA PRO A 271 -5.59 -8.45 2.20
C PRO A 271 -5.86 -9.84 1.61
N ALA A 272 -7.04 -10.11 1.03
CA ALA A 272 -7.35 -11.31 0.27
C ALA A 272 -6.60 -11.41 -1.08
N LEU A 273 -5.99 -10.32 -1.57
CA LEU A 273 -5.14 -10.37 -2.75
C LEU A 273 -3.88 -11.20 -2.51
N LEU A 274 -3.37 -11.23 -1.29
CA LEU A 274 -2.19 -12.00 -0.89
C LEU A 274 -2.49 -13.51 -0.94
N THR A 275 -1.66 -14.26 -1.65
CA THR A 275 -1.87 -15.71 -1.89
C THR A 275 -1.07 -16.62 -0.95
N VAL A 276 -0.39 -16.07 0.07
CA VAL A 276 0.53 -16.77 0.99
C VAL A 276 0.23 -16.58 2.48
#